data_AF-A0A6H1FJ26-F1
#
_entry.id   AF-A0A6H1FJ26-F1
#
_cell.length_a   1.000
_cell.length_b   1.000
_cell.length_c   1.000
_cell.angle_alpha   90.00
_cell.angle_beta   90.00
_cell.angle_gamma   90.00
#
_symmetry.space_group_name_H-M   'P 1'
#
loop_
_entity.id
_entity.type
_entity.pdbx_description
1 polymer ?
#
loop_
_entity_poly.entity_id
_entity_poly.type
_entity_poly.pdbx_seq_one_letter_code
_entity_poly.pdbx_strand_id
1 'polypeptide(L)' 'MAKKQFTVVISGDGGYRTYRVMAEDWKDADRIADGQHRRLNPDDKSSEIGVAAVIRGWPEVW' A
#
# COMPACT_ATOMS: atom_id res chain seq x y z
N MET A 1 -12.87 -10.61 10.38
CA MET A 1 -11.86 -10.96 11.42
C MET A 1 -11.37 -9.70 12.14
N ALA A 2 -10.57 -9.79 13.22
CA ALA A 2 -9.95 -8.59 13.79
C ALA A 2 -8.94 -7.98 12.81
N LYS A 3 -9.00 -6.65 12.62
CA LYS A 3 -8.07 -5.92 11.74
C LYS A 3 -6.64 -5.99 12.30
N LYS A 4 -5.66 -6.15 11.41
CA LYS A 4 -4.22 -6.20 11.69
C LYS A 4 -3.53 -5.02 11.02
N GLN A 5 -2.39 -4.63 11.57
CA GLN A 5 -1.53 -3.62 10.95
C GLN A 5 -0.79 -4.21 9.76
N PHE A 6 -0.72 -3.45 8.68
CA PHE A 6 0.08 -3.74 7.51
C PHE A 6 0.81 -2.49 7.04
N THR A 7 1.98 -2.71 6.46
CA THR A 7 2.73 -1.73 5.70
C THR A 7 2.80 -2.20 4.26
N VAL A 8 2.28 -1.38 3.34
CA VAL A 8 2.21 -1.69 1.90
C VAL A 8 3.12 -0.72 1.17
N VAL A 9 4.02 -1.26 0.35
CA VAL A 9 4.90 -0.48 -0.53
C VAL A 9 4.31 -0.51 -1.93
N ILE A 10 3.98 0.65 -2.47
CA ILE A 10 3.45 0.84 -3.82
C ILE A 10 4.55 1.46 -4.68
N SER A 11 4.82 0.87 -5.83
CA SER A 11 5.57 1.49 -6.92
C SER A 11 4.61 2.27 -7.81
N GLY A 12 4.92 3.54 -8.07
CA GLY A 12 4.26 4.38 -9.07
C GLY A 12 5.29 5.14 -9.91
N ASP A 13 4.83 6.09 -10.74
CA ASP A 13 5.69 6.87 -11.67
C ASP A 13 6.79 7.64 -10.90
N GLY A 14 6.46 8.12 -9.69
CA GLY A 14 7.39 8.80 -8.78
C GLY A 14 8.27 7.91 -7.91
N GLY A 15 8.31 6.59 -8.14
CA GLY A 15 9.05 5.62 -7.32
C GLY A 15 8.20 4.95 -6.23
N TYR A 16 8.84 4.56 -5.12
CA TYR A 16 8.17 3.80 -4.06
C TYR A 16 7.52 4.71 -3.01
N ARG A 17 6.30 4.39 -2.61
CA ARG A 17 5.57 5.03 -1.51
C ARG A 17 5.07 3.98 -0.53
N THR A 18 5.13 4.32 0.76
CA THR A 18 4.73 3.42 1.84
C THR A 18 3.41 3.86 2.46
N TYR A 19 2.49 2.91 2.63
CA TYR A 19 1.18 3.11 3.24
C TYR A 19 1.03 2.21 4.46
N ARG A 20 0.60 2.77 5.59
CA ARG A 20 0.29 2.01 6.81
C ARG A 20 -1.23 1.88 6.93
N VAL A 21 -1.74 0.66 6.93
CA VAL A 21 -3.18 0.38 6.88
C VAL A 21 -3.60 -0.68 7.90
N MET A 22 -4.85 -0.60 8.34
CA MET A 22 -5.50 -1.63 9.17
C MET A 22 -6.44 -2.45 8.28
N ALA A 23 -6.17 -3.74 8.13
CA ALA A 23 -6.89 -4.63 7.21
C ALA A 23 -7.13 -6.02 7.80
N GLU A 24 -8.06 -6.80 7.25
CA GLU A 24 -8.33 -8.15 7.75
C GLU A 24 -7.21 -9.15 7.39
N ASP A 25 -6.71 -9.02 6.16
CA ASP A 25 -5.63 -9.80 5.57
C ASP A 25 -4.79 -8.95 4.61
N TRP A 26 -3.80 -9.58 3.97
CA TRP A 26 -2.88 -8.91 3.07
C TRP A 26 -3.53 -8.43 1.77
N LYS A 27 -4.61 -9.09 1.30
CA LYS A 27 -5.34 -8.71 0.08
C LYS A 27 -6.18 -7.46 0.33
N ASP A 28 -6.81 -7.39 1.50
CA ASP A 28 -7.54 -6.20 1.94
C ASP A 28 -6.57 -5.03 2.17
N ALA A 29 -5.37 -5.29 2.71
CA ALA A 29 -4.33 -4.27 2.87
C ALA A 29 -3.86 -3.70 1.52
N ASP A 30 -3.58 -4.57 0.55
CA ASP A 30 -3.25 -4.21 -0.84
C ASP A 30 -4.32 -3.29 -1.44
N ARG A 31 -5.58 -3.74 -1.47
CA ARG A 31 -6.70 -2.97 -2.03
C ARG A 31 -6.89 -1.60 -1.37
N ILE A 32 -6.76 -1.53 -0.04
CA ILE A 32 -6.89 -0.25 0.69
C ILE A 32 -5.74 0.69 0.33
N ALA A 33 -4.51 0.18 0.27
CA ALA A 33 -3.33 0.98 -0.06
C ALA A 33 -3.36 1.47 -1.51
N ASP A 34 -3.71 0.62 -2.49
CA ASP A 34 -3.85 1.00 -3.90
C ASP A 34 -4.91 2.11 -4.07
N GLY A 35 -6.07 1.95 -3.44
CA GLY A 35 -7.12 2.97 -3.47
C GLY A 35 -6.69 4.29 -2.82
N GLN A 36 -5.93 4.24 -1.72
CA GLN A 36 -5.36 5.45 -1.10
C GLN A 36 -4.33 6.11 -2.02
N HIS A 37 -3.48 5.33 -2.67
CA HIS A 37 -2.44 5.84 -3.56
C HIS A 37 -3.03 6.54 -4.78
N ARG A 38 -3.98 5.92 -5.48
CA ARG A 38 -4.68 6.52 -6.64
C ARG A 38 -5.41 7.81 -6.27
N ARG A 39 -6.01 7.88 -5.08
CA ARG A 39 -6.70 9.10 -4.62
C ARG A 39 -5.73 10.25 -4.32
N LEU A 40 -4.54 9.92 -3.78
CA LEU A 40 -3.54 10.93 -3.40
C LEU A 40 -2.61 11.32 -4.55
N ASN A 41 -2.49 10.48 -5.57
CA ASN A 41 -1.66 10.69 -6.76
C ASN A 41 -2.51 10.41 -8.02
N PRO A 42 -3.52 11.26 -8.31
CA PRO A 42 -4.40 11.04 -9.45
C PRO A 42 -3.69 11.12 -10.81
N ASP A 43 -2.52 11.77 -10.85
CA ASP A 43 -1.69 11.92 -12.05
C ASP A 43 -0.78 10.70 -12.32
N ASP A 44 -0.62 9.79 -11.36
CA ASP A 44 0.17 8.56 -11.57
C ASP A 44 -0.53 7.67 -12.62
N LYS A 45 0.21 7.27 -13.65
CA LYS A 45 -0.35 6.41 -14.70
C LYS A 45 -0.75 5.08 -14.08
N SER A 46 -2.03 4.71 -14.28
CA SER A 46 -2.57 3.47 -13.70
C SER A 46 -1.82 2.20 -14.10
N SER A 47 -1.15 2.19 -15.25
CA SER A 47 -0.31 1.08 -15.73
C SER A 47 1.01 0.93 -14.98
N GLU A 48 1.44 1.96 -14.25
CA GLU A 48 2.72 1.99 -13.52
C GLU A 48 2.52 1.79 -12.01
N ILE A 49 1.26 1.83 -11.54
CA ILE A 49 0.90 1.56 -10.14
C ILE A 49 0.90 0.05 -9.88
N GLY A 50 1.72 -0.38 -8.94
CA GLY A 50 1.77 -1.78 -8.49
C GLY A 50 2.19 -1.90 -7.03
N VAL A 51 1.81 -2.99 -6.38
CA VAL A 51 2.27 -3.29 -5.02
C VAL A 51 3.59 -4.04 -5.08
N ALA A 52 4.64 -3.43 -4.55
CA ALA A 52 5.96 -4.02 -4.46
C ALA A 52 6.10 -4.97 -3.26
N ALA A 53 5.48 -4.63 -2.12
CA ALA A 53 5.52 -5.46 -0.91
C ALA A 53 4.31 -5.21 0.01
N VAL A 54 3.90 -6.27 0.72
CA VAL A 54 2.94 -6.19 1.84
C VAL A 54 3.59 -6.85 3.06
N ILE A 55 3.82 -6.06 4.10
CA ILE A 55 4.47 -6.48 5.33
C ILE A 55 3.44 -6.41 6.46
N ARG A 56 3.32 -7.47 7.26
CA ARG A 56 2.47 -7.45 8.45
C ARG A 56 3.19 -6.69 9.57
N GLY A 57 2.52 -5.67 10.12
CA GLY A 57 3.06 -4.79 11.15
C GLY A 57 3.68 -3.50 10.59
N TRP A 58 4.34 -2.75 11.46
CA TRP A 58 5.09 -1.54 11.11
C TRP A 58 6.57 -1.81 11.33
N PRO A 59 7.39 -1.91 10.27
CA PRO A 59 8.82 -2.08 10.43
C PRO A 59 9.42 -0.85 11.13
N GLU A 60 10.29 -1.10 12.10
CA GLU A 60 11.00 -0.05 12.86
C GLU A 60 12.20 0.51 12.08
N VAL A 61 12.79 -0.29 11.20
CA VAL A 61 13.92 0.08 10.32
C VAL A 61 13.59 -0.31 8.88
N TRP A 62 13.96 0.57 7.94
CA TRP A 62 13.73 0.45 6.50
C TRP A 62 15.05 0.41 5.74
#